data_AF-A0A918TKS9-F1
#
_entry.id   AF-A0A918TKS9-F1
#
_cell.length_a   1.000
_cell.length_b   1.000
_cell.length_c   1.000
_cell.angle_alpha   90.00
_cell.angle_beta   90.00
_cell.angle_gamma   90.00
#
_symmetry.space_group_name_H-M   'P 1'
#
loop_
_entity.id
_entity.type
_entity.pdbx_description
1 polymer ?
#
loop_
_entity_poly.entity_id
_entity_poly.type
_entity_poly.pdbx_seq_one_letter_code
_entity_poly.pdbx_strand_id
1 'polypeptide(L)' 'MSRRTDDYDRSARITRDVCDYAEQDGADVEFASVIVNSMLEQGRRERQGDYPPQGHDYPSRDR' A
#
# COMPACT_ATOMS: atom_id res chain seq x y z
N MET A 1 -2.47 -11.09 -17.47
CA MET A 1 -3.26 -10.36 -16.45
C MET A 1 -2.74 -8.93 -16.43
N SER A 2 -3.63 -7.95 -16.26
CA SER A 2 -3.24 -6.52 -16.31
C SER A 2 -2.50 -6.16 -15.02
N ARG A 3 -1.34 -5.48 -15.12
CA ARG A 3 -0.54 -5.02 -13.96
C ARG A 3 -1.37 -4.33 -12.87
N ARG A 4 -2.42 -3.60 -13.28
CA ARG A 4 -3.36 -2.96 -12.37
C ARG A 4 -4.09 -3.94 -11.45
N THR A 5 -4.42 -5.14 -11.94
CA THR A 5 -5.14 -6.15 -11.18
C THR A 5 -4.25 -6.74 -10.08
N ASP A 6 -2.97 -6.98 -10.37
CA ASP A 6 -2.01 -7.54 -9.41
C ASP A 6 -1.70 -6.57 -8.26
N ASP A 7 -1.61 -5.26 -8.55
CA ASP A 7 -1.37 -4.23 -7.52
C ASP A 7 -2.60 -4.02 -6.61
N TYR A 8 -3.81 -4.13 -7.17
CA TYR A 8 -5.06 -4.13 -6.40
C TYR A 8 -5.14 -5.34 -5.46
N ASP A 9 -4.79 -6.53 -5.95
CA ASP A 9 -4.80 -7.74 -5.11
C ASP A 9 -3.77 -7.66 -3.98
N ARG A 10 -2.60 -7.07 -4.26
CA ARG A 10 -1.56 -6.86 -3.25
C ARG A 10 -1.98 -5.85 -2.19
N SER A 11 -2.55 -4.71 -2.58
CA SER A 11 -3.02 -3.70 -1.63
C SER A 11 -4.18 -4.23 -0.78
N ALA A 12 -5.11 -5.00 -1.36
CA ALA A 12 -6.17 -5.66 -0.59
C ALA A 12 -5.63 -6.61 0.49
N ARG A 13 -4.57 -7.39 0.17
CA ARG A 13 -3.92 -8.27 1.15
C ARG A 13 -3.25 -7.50 2.28
N ILE A 14 -2.47 -6.47 1.97
CA ILE A 14 -1.78 -5.67 2.99
C ILE A 14 -2.79 -5.00 3.92
N THR A 15 -3.87 -4.42 3.38
CA THR A 15 -4.93 -3.82 4.21
C THR A 15 -5.52 -4.85 5.18
N ARG A 16 -5.80 -6.06 4.70
CA ARG A 16 -6.32 -7.14 5.53
C ARG A 16 -5.32 -7.53 6.62
N ASP A 17 -4.06 -7.76 6.28
CA ASP A 17 -3.02 -8.16 7.23
C ASP A 17 -2.84 -7.11 8.34
N VAL A 18 -2.96 -5.83 8.01
CA VAL A 18 -2.87 -4.72 8.99
C VAL A 18 -4.10 -4.67 9.90
N CYS A 19 -5.29 -4.94 9.37
CA CYS A 19 -6.50 -5.08 10.19
C CYS A 19 -6.38 -6.28 11.15
N ASP A 20 -5.97 -7.44 10.63
CA ASP A 20 -5.77 -8.66 11.41
C ASP A 20 -4.68 -8.46 12.50
N TYR A 21 -3.65 -7.65 12.22
CA TYR A 21 -2.65 -7.25 13.22
C TYR A 21 -3.25 -6.34 14.30
N ALA A 22 -4.02 -5.33 13.91
CA ALA A 22 -4.59 -4.34 14.85
C ALA A 22 -5.62 -4.95 15.83
N GLU A 23 -6.22 -6.10 15.47
CA GLU A 23 -7.13 -6.85 16.34
C GLU A 23 -6.42 -7.72 17.39
N GLN A 24 -5.09 -7.88 17.31
CA GLN A 24 -4.32 -8.70 18.26
C GLN A 24 -4.11 -7.97 19.60
N ASP A 25 -4.11 -8.73 20.69
CA ASP A 25 -3.82 -8.18 22.01
C ASP A 25 -2.36 -7.69 22.08
N GLY A 26 -2.17 -6.46 22.57
CA GLY A 26 -0.87 -5.79 22.60
C GLY A 26 -0.38 -5.26 21.25
N ALA A 27 -1.23 -5.21 20.22
CA ALA A 27 -0.86 -4.62 18.93
C ALA A 27 -0.61 -3.11 19.02
N ASP A 28 0.34 -2.63 18.23
CA ASP A 28 0.61 -1.20 18.06
C ASP A 28 -0.38 -0.62 17.05
N VAL A 29 -1.49 -0.10 17.57
CA VAL A 29 -2.55 0.51 16.77
C VAL A 29 -2.08 1.78 16.05
N GLU A 30 -1.08 2.50 16.58
CA GLU A 30 -0.54 3.68 15.93
C GLU A 30 0.24 3.27 14.67
N PHE A 31 1.08 2.24 14.79
CA PHE A 31 1.74 1.64 13.64
C PHE A 31 0.74 1.16 12.58
N ALA A 32 -0.30 0.42 12.98
CA ALA A 32 -1.34 -0.02 12.05
C ALA A 32 -2.02 1.16 11.33
N SER A 33 -2.30 2.25 12.04
CA SER A 33 -2.91 3.46 11.49
C SER A 33 -1.99 4.15 10.47
N VAL A 34 -0.67 4.18 10.71
CA VAL A 34 0.32 4.75 9.79
C VAL A 34 0.36 3.97 8.50
N ILE A 35 0.34 2.64 8.56
CA ILE A 35 0.35 1.80 7.35
C ILE A 35 -0.92 2.03 6.51
N VAL A 36 -2.10 2.00 7.12
CA VAL A 36 -3.37 2.23 6.39
C VAL A 36 -3.40 3.62 5.77
N ASN A 37 -3.03 4.67 6.50
CA ASN A 37 -3.00 6.03 5.96
C ASN A 37 -2.01 6.19 4.81
N SER A 38 -0.85 5.53 4.89
CA SER A 38 0.14 5.55 3.81
C SER A 38 -0.40 4.94 2.53
N MET A 39 -1.17 3.84 2.63
CA MET A 39 -1.80 3.20 1.48
C MET A 39 -2.90 4.07 0.86
N LEU A 40 -3.71 4.74 1.68
CA LEU A 40 -4.73 5.67 1.21
C LEU A 40 -4.12 6.88 0.49
N GLU A 41 -3.06 7.47 1.04
CA GLU A 41 -2.35 8.57 0.40
C GLU A 41 -1.67 8.15 -0.90
N GLN A 42 -1.08 6.95 -0.96
CA GLN A 42 -0.53 6.43 -2.20
C GLN A 42 -1.64 6.28 -3.27
N GLY A 43 -2.76 5.64 -2.95
CA GLY A 43 -3.88 5.50 -3.88
C GLY A 43 -4.52 6.84 -4.28
N ARG A 44 -4.40 7.87 -3.43
CA ARG A 44 -4.79 9.25 -3.77
C ARG A 44 -3.84 9.86 -4.80
N ARG A 45 -2.52 9.74 -4.60
CA ARG A 45 -1.49 10.27 -5.50
C ARG A 45 -1.47 9.54 -6.85
N GLU A 46 -1.67 8.23 -6.87
CA GLU A 46 -1.79 7.44 -8.11
C GLU A 46 -2.99 7.89 -8.95
N ARG A 47 -4.14 8.17 -8.31
CA ARG A 47 -5.32 8.72 -9.01
C ARG A 47 -5.09 10.13 -9.54
N GLN A 48 -4.26 10.91 -8.87
CA GLN A 48 -3.88 12.27 -9.29
C GLN A 48 -2.77 12.28 -10.36
N GLY A 49 -2.07 11.15 -10.57
CA GLY A 49 -0.92 11.07 -11.46
C GLY A 49 0.39 11.56 -10.84
N ASP A 50 0.39 11.84 -9.53
CA ASP A 50 1.54 12.33 -8.77
C ASP A 50 2.43 11.20 -8.19
N TYR A 51 2.04 9.95 -8.46
CA TYR A 51 2.80 8.76 -8.11
C TYR A 51 2.97 7.86 -9.35
N PRO A 52 4.18 7.32 -9.61
CA PRO A 52 5.42 7.57 -8.88
C PRO A 52 5.93 9.02 -9.05
N PRO A 53 6.52 9.64 -8.01
CA PRO A 53 7.13 10.97 -8.11
C PRO A 53 8.21 11.01 -9.20
N GLN A 54 8.31 12.14 -9.91
CA GLN A 54 9.32 12.33 -10.94
C GLN A 54 10.75 12.16 -10.38
N GLY A 55 11.61 11.51 -11.17
CA GLY A 55 13.02 11.31 -10.82
C GLY A 55 13.29 10.14 -9.87
N HIS A 56 12.26 9.41 -9.43
CA HIS A 56 12.45 8.14 -8.74
C HIS A 56 12.47 6.98 -9.74
N ASP A 57 13.63 6.34 -9.86
CA ASP A 57 13.77 5.07 -10.56
C ASP A 57 13.32 3.95 -9.61
N TYR A 58 12.08 3.49 -9.78
CA TYR A 58 11.59 2.34 -9.03
C TYR A 58 12.14 1.07 -9.69
N PRO A 59 12.71 0.13 -8.91
CA PRO A 59 13.26 -1.10 -9.47
C PRO A 59 12.17 -1.84 -10.26
N SER A 60 12.38 -1.96 -11.56
CA SER A 60 11.59 -2.82 -12.44
C SER A 60 11.89 -4.27 -12.05
N ARG A 61 10.83 -5.03 -11.71
CA ARG A 61 10.92 -6.43 -11.27
C ARG A 61 11.44 -7.42 -12.34
N ASP A 62 11.90 -6.94 -13.52
CA ASP A 62 12.49 -7.75 -14.58
C ASP A 62 14.00 -8.00 -14.34
N ARG A 63 14.34 -8.67 -13.23
CA ARG A 63 15.60 -9.43 -13.09
C ARG A 63 15.29 -10.86 -12.67
#